data_AF-G3PFZ2-F1
#
_entry.id   AF-G3PFZ2-F1
#
_cell.length_a   1.000
_cell.length_b   1.000
_cell.length_c   1.000
_cell.angle_alpha   90.00
_cell.angle_beta   90.00
_cell.angle_gamma   90.00
#
_symmetry.space_group_name_H-M   'P 1'
#
loop_
_entity.id
_entity.type
_entity.pdbx_description
1 polymer ?
#
loop_
_entity_poly.entity_id
_entity_poly.type
_entity_poly.pdbx_seq_one_letter_code
_entity_poly.pdbx_strand_id
1 'polypeptide(L)'
;MADHGLRGETILQRSDLLQEELNSSDCGWALLVTESDPQVLSCLLWTWLEKLREPVLSPEDVTRLSCGANIRKSLSVLNKPQRHTIYCLLSCVSTVTSLCPHREDAVLQRLARALTREEVGSIAALMKVLKANLRETFHNSTYLRRACSTNSAL
;
A
#
# COMPACT_ATOMS: atom_id res chain seq x y z
N MET A 1 -24.10 21.09 -1.90
CA MET A 1 -23.41 20.48 -0.74
C MET A 1 -23.90 19.07 -0.40
N ALA A 2 -25.08 18.61 -0.88
CA ALA A 2 -25.60 17.25 -0.61
C ALA A 2 -25.02 16.12 -1.49
N ASP A 3 -24.60 16.44 -2.72
CA ASP A 3 -24.16 15.46 -3.73
C ASP A 3 -22.88 14.67 -3.32
N HIS A 4 -21.93 15.35 -2.68
CA HIS A 4 -20.69 14.72 -2.20
C HIS A 4 -20.91 13.71 -1.07
N GLY A 5 -21.97 13.86 -0.26
CA GLY A 5 -22.30 12.94 0.82
C GLY A 5 -22.80 11.59 0.29
N LEU A 6 -23.75 11.65 -0.66
CA LEU A 6 -24.33 10.45 -1.30
C LEU A 6 -23.28 9.64 -2.06
N ARG A 7 -22.36 10.31 -2.76
CA ARG A 7 -21.26 9.63 -3.45
C ARG A 7 -20.31 8.92 -2.47
N GLY A 8 -20.01 9.55 -1.33
CA GLY A 8 -19.19 8.94 -0.28
C GLY A 8 -19.84 7.70 0.32
N GLU A 9 -21.13 7.78 0.62
CA GLU A 9 -21.92 6.63 1.11
C GLU A 9 -21.94 5.48 0.09
N THR A 10 -22.08 5.79 -1.20
CA THR A 10 -22.06 4.78 -2.26
C THR A 10 -20.70 4.07 -2.35
N ILE A 11 -19.60 4.81 -2.20
CA ILE A 11 -18.23 4.23 -2.20
C ILE A 11 -18.04 3.27 -1.03
N LEU A 12 -18.47 3.68 0.18
CA LEU A 12 -18.37 2.86 1.38
C LEU A 12 -19.21 1.58 1.24
N GLN A 13 -20.47 1.71 0.83
CA GLN A 13 -21.36 0.57 0.62
C GLN A 13 -20.81 -0.43 -0.41
N ARG A 14 -20.28 0.08 -1.54
CA ARG A 14 -19.71 -0.78 -2.57
C ARG A 14 -18.44 -1.47 -2.09
N SER A 15 -17.57 -0.76 -1.37
CA SER A 15 -16.37 -1.32 -0.74
C SER A 15 -16.70 -2.41 0.28
N ASP A 16 -17.71 -2.21 1.13
CA ASP A 16 -18.11 -3.18 2.13
C ASP A 16 -18.68 -4.47 1.49
N LEU A 17 -19.48 -4.34 0.43
CA LEU A 17 -20.02 -5.48 -0.33
C LEU A 17 -18.88 -6.29 -0.98
N LEU A 18 -17.93 -5.62 -1.64
CA LEU A 18 -16.76 -6.28 -2.21
C LEU A 18 -15.93 -7.01 -1.14
N GLN A 19 -15.78 -6.41 0.04
CA GLN A 19 -15.07 -7.02 1.15
C GLN A 19 -15.79 -8.27 1.67
N GLU A 20 -17.12 -8.23 1.81
CA GLU A 20 -17.92 -9.38 2.24
C GLU A 20 -17.78 -10.55 1.26
N GLU A 21 -17.90 -10.29 -0.04
CA GLU A 21 -17.73 -11.31 -1.08
C GLU A 21 -16.32 -11.91 -1.08
N LEU A 22 -15.27 -11.07 -1.00
CA LEU A 22 -13.88 -11.53 -0.93
C LEU A 22 -13.60 -12.43 0.28
N ASN A 23 -14.31 -12.21 1.39
CA ASN A 23 -14.13 -12.98 2.62
C ASN A 23 -14.98 -14.26 2.69
N SER A 24 -16.06 -14.34 1.91
CA SER A 24 -17.06 -15.41 2.03
C SER A 24 -17.17 -16.31 0.80
N SER A 25 -16.62 -15.90 -0.35
CA SER A 25 -16.83 -16.55 -1.64
C SER A 25 -15.60 -16.51 -2.55
N ASP A 26 -15.31 -17.63 -3.21
CA ASP A 26 -14.25 -17.70 -4.24
C ASP A 26 -14.57 -16.79 -5.46
N CYS A 27 -15.84 -16.47 -5.68
CA CYS A 27 -16.29 -15.57 -6.74
C CYS A 27 -15.98 -14.10 -6.43
N GLY A 28 -15.61 -13.75 -5.20
CA GLY A 28 -15.32 -12.36 -4.80
C GLY A 28 -14.21 -11.72 -5.63
N TRP A 29 -13.21 -12.50 -6.06
CA TRP A 29 -12.16 -12.03 -6.96
C TRP A 29 -12.69 -11.72 -8.37
N ALA A 30 -13.62 -12.51 -8.89
CA ALA A 30 -14.24 -12.25 -10.18
C ALA A 30 -15.09 -10.97 -10.12
N LEU A 31 -15.80 -10.74 -9.02
CA LEU A 31 -16.54 -9.49 -8.79
C LEU A 31 -15.59 -8.29 -8.70
N LEU A 32 -14.48 -8.40 -7.97
CA LEU A 32 -13.50 -7.33 -7.82
C LEU A 32 -12.94 -6.86 -9.17
N VAL A 33 -12.69 -7.78 -10.11
CA VAL A 33 -12.21 -7.47 -11.47
C VAL A 33 -13.21 -6.61 -12.27
N THR A 34 -14.50 -6.64 -11.92
CA THR A 34 -15.52 -5.81 -12.57
C THR A 34 -15.61 -4.40 -12.01
N GLU A 35 -14.96 -4.10 -10.88
CA GLU A 35 -14.99 -2.78 -10.27
C GLU A 35 -14.06 -1.82 -11.02
N SER A 36 -14.60 -0.68 -11.44
CA SER A 36 -13.90 0.30 -12.27
C SER A 36 -13.69 1.64 -11.57
N ASP A 37 -14.38 1.90 -10.45
CA ASP A 37 -14.17 3.12 -9.69
C ASP A 37 -12.90 3.00 -8.83
N PRO A 38 -11.83 3.78 -9.12
CA PRO A 38 -10.61 3.74 -8.33
C PRO A 38 -10.81 4.21 -6.88
N GLN A 39 -11.86 4.99 -6.59
CA GLN A 39 -12.19 5.40 -5.22
C GLN A 39 -12.70 4.23 -4.40
N VAL A 40 -13.53 3.35 -5.00
CA VAL A 40 -13.99 2.10 -4.38
C VAL A 40 -12.82 1.16 -4.13
N LEU A 41 -11.98 0.92 -5.13
CA LEU A 41 -10.80 0.04 -5.00
C LEU A 41 -9.79 0.56 -3.96
N SER A 42 -9.57 1.87 -3.93
CA SER A 42 -8.71 2.52 -2.92
C SER A 42 -9.32 2.39 -1.53
N CYS A 43 -10.62 2.67 -1.38
CA CYS A 43 -11.35 2.51 -0.13
C CYS A 43 -11.22 1.08 0.40
N LEU A 44 -11.50 0.09 -0.46
CA LEU A 44 -11.38 -1.32 -0.13
C LEU A 44 -9.96 -1.68 0.33
N LEU A 45 -8.92 -1.27 -0.40
CA LEU A 45 -7.53 -1.54 -0.02
C LEU A 45 -7.19 -1.01 1.37
N TRP A 46 -7.52 0.26 1.63
CA TRP A 46 -7.20 0.89 2.92
C TRP A 46 -7.98 0.26 4.06
N THR A 47 -9.28 0.10 3.89
CA THR A 47 -10.16 -0.50 4.89
C THR A 47 -9.76 -1.95 5.18
N TRP A 48 -9.35 -2.71 4.17
CA TRP A 48 -8.88 -4.08 4.33
C TRP A 48 -7.61 -4.15 5.18
N LEU A 49 -6.60 -3.31 4.89
CA LEU A 49 -5.36 -3.24 5.69
C LEU A 49 -5.64 -2.83 7.14
N GLU A 50 -6.51 -1.84 7.35
CA GLU A 50 -6.86 -1.30 8.67
C GLU A 50 -7.67 -2.30 9.52
N LYS A 51 -8.46 -3.18 8.88
CA LYS A 51 -9.33 -4.17 9.53
C LYS A 51 -8.71 -5.55 9.69
N LEU A 52 -7.45 -5.76 9.29
CA LEU A 52 -6.78 -7.04 9.52
C LEU A 52 -6.82 -7.41 11.02
N ARG A 53 -7.03 -8.70 11.31
CA ARG A 53 -7.04 -9.23 12.69
C ARG A 53 -5.77 -8.83 13.43
N GLU A 54 -4.64 -8.98 12.77
CA GLU A 54 -3.33 -8.50 13.24
C GLU A 54 -2.77 -7.53 12.19
N PRO A 55 -2.15 -6.41 12.60
CA PRO A 55 -1.48 -5.52 11.66
C PRO A 55 -0.38 -6.28 10.91
N VAL A 56 -0.06 -5.82 9.70
CA VAL A 56 1.02 -6.43 8.90
C VAL A 56 2.35 -6.42 9.66
N LEU A 57 2.61 -5.37 10.44
CA LEU A 57 3.79 -5.21 11.27
C LEU A 57 3.39 -5.18 12.74
N SER A 58 3.96 -6.08 13.53
CA SER A 58 3.82 -6.03 14.99
C SER A 58 4.71 -4.92 15.61
N PRO A 59 4.49 -4.54 16.88
CA PRO A 59 5.37 -3.60 17.59
C PRO A 59 6.84 -4.05 17.61
N GLU A 60 7.07 -5.35 17.74
CA GLU A 60 8.42 -5.94 17.70
C GLU A 60 9.04 -5.78 16.31
N ASP A 61 8.26 -5.98 15.24
CA ASP A 61 8.74 -5.76 13.87
C ASP A 61 9.14 -4.30 13.66
N VAL A 62 8.35 -3.34 14.14
CA VAL A 62 8.70 -1.92 14.02
C VAL A 62 9.95 -1.58 14.81
N THR A 63 10.13 -2.18 15.99
CA THR A 63 11.36 -2.04 16.77
C THR A 63 12.57 -2.60 16.01
N ARG A 64 12.47 -3.80 15.43
CA ARG A 64 13.55 -4.40 14.61
C ARG A 64 13.89 -3.54 13.40
N LEU A 65 12.89 -2.97 12.74
CA LEU A 65 13.08 -2.04 11.62
C LEU A 65 13.75 -0.73 12.05
N SER A 66 13.47 -0.26 13.26
CA SER A 66 13.99 1.01 13.80
C SER A 66 15.44 0.89 14.30
N CYS A 67 15.86 -0.29 14.76
CA CYS A 67 17.21 -0.55 15.26
C CYS A 67 18.23 -0.90 14.15
N GLY A 68 17.80 -1.08 12.91
CA GLY A 68 18.67 -1.52 11.81
C GLY A 68 19.69 -0.46 11.38
N ALA A 69 20.98 -0.80 11.43
CA ALA A 69 22.07 0.08 10.98
C ALA A 69 22.03 0.39 9.46
N ASN A 70 21.40 -0.48 8.66
CA ASN A 70 21.25 -0.29 7.21
C ASN A 70 19.78 -0.21 6.79
N ILE A 71 19.28 1.02 6.67
CA ILE A 71 17.90 1.33 6.29
C ILE A 71 17.52 0.71 4.93
N ARG A 72 18.47 0.54 4.00
CA ARG A 72 18.19 -0.04 2.67
C ARG A 72 17.98 -1.56 2.70
N LYS A 73 18.57 -2.27 3.66
CA LYS A 73 18.33 -3.71 3.86
C LYS A 73 17.34 -3.99 4.99
N SER A 74 16.71 -2.96 5.56
CA SER A 74 15.88 -3.08 6.76
C SER A 74 14.72 -4.05 6.61
N LEU A 75 14.07 -4.15 5.44
CA LEU A 75 12.96 -5.08 5.24
C LEU A 75 13.39 -6.56 5.25
N SER A 76 14.69 -6.89 5.18
CA SER A 76 15.15 -8.28 5.25
C SER A 76 14.94 -8.91 6.63
N VAL A 77 14.76 -8.11 7.68
CA VAL A 77 14.48 -8.58 9.06
C VAL A 77 13.03 -9.02 9.27
N LEU A 78 12.17 -8.77 8.28
CA LEU A 78 10.78 -9.19 8.26
C LEU A 78 10.64 -10.60 7.69
N ASN A 79 9.56 -11.28 8.07
CA ASN A 79 9.25 -12.56 7.45
C ASN A 79 8.87 -12.37 5.97
N LYS A 80 8.90 -13.47 5.20
CA LYS A 80 8.68 -13.43 3.75
C LYS A 80 7.31 -12.85 3.37
N PRO A 81 6.18 -13.26 3.99
CA PRO A 81 4.87 -12.65 3.73
C PRO A 81 4.84 -11.12 3.93
N GLN A 82 5.28 -10.64 5.09
CA GLN A 82 5.31 -9.21 5.41
C GLN A 82 6.11 -8.41 4.39
N ARG A 83 7.32 -8.89 4.09
CA ARG A 83 8.21 -8.24 3.13
C ARG A 83 7.57 -8.16 1.74
N HIS A 84 6.95 -9.23 1.26
CA HIS A 84 6.28 -9.24 -0.04
C HIS A 84 5.07 -8.30 -0.07
N THR A 85 4.23 -8.31 0.96
CA THR A 85 3.09 -7.39 1.07
C THR A 85 3.56 -5.94 1.01
N ILE A 86 4.60 -5.58 1.78
CA ILE A 86 5.14 -4.21 1.80
C ILE A 86 5.74 -3.83 0.44
N TYR A 87 6.51 -4.70 -0.22
CA TYR A 87 7.04 -4.40 -1.55
C TYR A 87 5.95 -4.23 -2.60
N CYS A 88 4.90 -5.05 -2.55
CA CYS A 88 3.75 -4.92 -3.44
C CYS A 88 3.08 -3.54 -3.27
N LEU A 89 2.81 -3.14 -2.03
CA LEU A 89 2.22 -1.84 -1.72
C LEU A 89 3.14 -0.68 -2.12
N LEU A 90 4.46 -0.78 -1.87
CA LEU A 90 5.43 0.23 -2.28
C LEU A 90 5.55 0.36 -3.80
N SER A 91 5.33 -0.71 -4.56
CA SER A 91 5.25 -0.65 -6.03
C SER A 91 4.05 0.18 -6.49
N CYS A 92 2.89 -0.01 -5.87
CA CYS A 92 1.70 0.81 -6.11
C CYS A 92 1.96 2.27 -5.73
N VAL A 93 2.53 2.52 -4.55
CA VAL A 93 2.87 3.88 -4.10
C VAL A 93 3.84 4.54 -5.07
N SER A 94 4.90 3.84 -5.52
CA SER A 94 5.85 4.36 -6.53
C SER A 94 5.14 4.82 -7.80
N THR A 95 4.17 4.03 -8.27
CA THR A 95 3.39 4.37 -9.45
C THR A 95 2.57 5.64 -9.22
N VAL A 96 1.86 5.74 -8.10
CA VAL A 96 1.04 6.91 -7.74
C VAL A 96 1.89 8.16 -7.52
N THR A 97 3.00 8.05 -6.79
CA THR A 97 3.84 9.21 -6.47
C THR A 97 4.68 9.67 -7.65
N SER A 98 4.90 8.81 -8.66
CA SER A 98 5.47 9.24 -9.94
C SER A 98 4.58 10.26 -10.67
N LEU A 99 3.25 10.16 -10.50
CA LEU A 99 2.28 11.09 -11.06
C LEU A 99 2.02 12.29 -10.14
N CYS A 100 2.09 12.08 -8.83
CA CYS A 100 1.81 13.08 -7.81
C CYS A 100 2.91 13.14 -6.73
N PRO A 101 4.12 13.65 -7.03
CA PRO A 101 5.26 13.61 -6.09
C PRO A 101 4.99 14.33 -4.76
N HIS A 102 4.20 15.41 -4.81
CA HIS A 102 3.80 16.19 -3.63
C HIS A 102 2.91 15.41 -2.64
N ARG A 103 2.40 14.23 -3.01
CA ARG A 103 1.59 13.36 -2.15
C ARG A 103 2.40 12.24 -1.50
N GLU A 104 3.68 12.06 -1.85
CA GLU A 104 4.49 10.93 -1.37
C GLU A 104 4.45 10.77 0.14
N ASP A 105 4.74 11.84 0.88
CA ASP A 105 4.79 11.81 2.34
C ASP A 105 3.42 11.46 2.95
N ALA A 106 2.34 12.02 2.40
CA ALA A 106 0.99 11.75 2.89
C ALA A 106 0.58 10.28 2.65
N VAL A 107 0.89 9.74 1.47
CA VAL A 107 0.58 8.34 1.12
C VAL A 107 1.42 7.39 1.96
N LEU A 108 2.73 7.64 2.11
CA LEU A 108 3.60 6.82 2.95
C LEU A 108 3.20 6.87 4.43
N GLN A 109 2.79 8.04 4.93
CA GLN A 109 2.33 8.17 6.30
C GLN A 109 1.03 7.40 6.53
N ARG A 110 0.09 7.45 5.58
CA ARG A 110 -1.12 6.62 5.62
C ARG A 110 -0.77 5.13 5.58
N LEU A 111 0.15 4.73 4.71
CA LEU A 111 0.63 3.36 4.61
C LEU A 111 1.27 2.88 5.92
N ALA A 112 2.16 3.67 6.52
CA ALA A 112 2.79 3.34 7.79
C ALA A 112 1.74 3.09 8.88
N ARG A 113 0.73 3.95 8.99
CA ARG A 113 -0.39 3.79 9.94
C ARG A 113 -1.19 2.52 9.69
N ALA A 114 -1.53 2.24 8.43
CA ALA A 114 -2.30 1.05 8.07
C ALA A 114 -1.52 -0.25 8.35
N LEU A 115 -0.19 -0.23 8.20
CA LEU A 115 0.65 -1.41 8.41
C LEU A 115 0.89 -1.75 9.88
N THR A 116 0.89 -0.77 10.80
CA THR A 116 1.25 -0.97 12.22
C THR A 116 0.07 -0.80 13.17
N ARG A 117 -0.92 0.03 12.81
CA ARG A 117 -1.98 0.53 13.71
C ARG A 117 -1.43 1.28 14.95
N GLU A 118 -0.19 1.77 14.91
CA GLU A 118 0.49 2.45 16.02
C GLU A 118 0.49 4.00 15.93
N GLU A 119 0.83 4.63 17.06
CA GLU A 119 0.93 6.08 17.28
C GLU A 119 2.21 6.73 16.68
N VAL A 120 2.21 8.07 16.63
CA VAL A 120 3.11 8.95 15.85
C VAL A 120 4.61 8.71 16.03
N GLY A 121 5.07 8.30 17.22
CA GLY A 121 6.50 8.15 17.52
C GLY A 121 7.19 7.02 16.73
N SER A 122 6.52 5.88 16.62
CA SER A 122 7.00 4.69 15.90
C SER A 122 6.97 4.88 14.37
N ILE A 123 6.02 5.69 13.90
CA ILE A 123 5.81 6.00 12.48
C ILE A 123 7.03 6.72 11.87
N ALA A 124 7.73 7.58 12.61
CA ALA A 124 8.84 8.36 12.06
C ALA A 124 10.02 7.48 11.58
N ALA A 125 10.35 6.43 12.32
CA ALA A 125 11.40 5.49 11.95
C ALA A 125 10.96 4.61 10.75
N LEU A 126 9.73 4.10 10.80
CA LEU A 126 9.15 3.34 9.69
C LEU A 126 9.06 4.16 8.41
N MET A 127 8.72 5.46 8.50
CA MET A 127 8.71 6.37 7.35
C MET A 127 10.06 6.47 6.67
N LYS A 128 11.17 6.52 7.43
CA LYS A 128 12.53 6.51 6.86
C LYS A 128 12.81 5.22 6.10
N VAL A 129 12.40 4.08 6.67
CA VAL A 129 12.51 2.75 6.05
C VAL A 129 11.71 2.68 4.75
N LEU A 130 10.44 3.08 4.77
CA LEU A 130 9.56 3.04 3.60
C LEU A 130 10.08 3.96 2.49
N LYS A 131 10.51 5.19 2.82
CA LYS A 131 11.11 6.13 1.84
C LYS A 131 12.37 5.56 1.18
N ALA A 132 13.24 4.90 1.96
CA ALA A 132 14.45 4.31 1.42
C ALA A 132 14.15 3.18 0.42
N ASN A 133 13.20 2.31 0.76
CA ASN A 133 12.80 1.19 -0.10
C ASN A 133 11.98 1.65 -1.31
N LEU A 134 11.16 2.70 -1.17
CA LEU A 134 10.43 3.30 -2.29
C LEU A 134 11.38 3.76 -3.40
N ARG A 135 12.48 4.42 -3.04
CA ARG A 135 13.51 4.89 -3.99
C ARG A 135 14.18 3.74 -4.76
N GLU A 136 14.38 2.59 -4.10
CA GLU A 136 14.90 1.39 -4.74
C GLU A 136 13.89 0.80 -5.74
N THR A 137 12.60 0.76 -5.35
CA THR A 137 11.51 0.35 -6.25
C THR A 137 11.41 1.26 -7.47
N PHE A 138 11.61 2.57 -7.31
CA PHE A 138 11.68 3.52 -8.44
C PHE A 138 12.80 3.18 -9.42
N HIS A 139 14.00 2.83 -8.95
CA HIS A 139 15.10 2.47 -9.84
C HIS A 139 14.77 1.22 -10.66
N ASN A 140 14.15 0.23 -10.04
CA ASN A 140 13.72 -1.00 -10.72
C ASN A 140 12.55 -0.76 -11.68
N SER A 141 11.55 0.04 -11.30
CA SER A 141 10.39 0.32 -12.16
C SER A 141 10.75 1.20 -13.35
N THR A 142 11.66 2.17 -13.17
CA THR A 142 12.18 2.99 -14.28
C THR A 142 13.05 2.16 -15.23
N TYR A 143 13.84 1.23 -14.69
CA TYR A 143 14.63 0.28 -15.49
C TYR A 143 13.72 -0.65 -16.31
N LEU A 144 12.70 -1.26 -15.68
CA LEU A 144 11.74 -2.12 -16.37
C LEU A 144 10.93 -1.35 -17.42
N ARG A 145 10.44 -0.15 -17.09
CA ARG A 145 9.70 0.70 -18.04
C ARG A 145 10.58 1.11 -19.22
N ARG A 146 11.86 1.46 -19.00
CA ARG A 146 12.81 1.75 -20.09
C ARG A 146 13.11 0.53 -20.94
N ALA A 147 13.33 -0.64 -20.33
CA ALA A 147 13.60 -1.89 -21.04
C ALA A 147 12.42 -2.33 -21.91
N CYS A 148 11.18 -2.18 -21.43
CA CYS A 148 9.98 -2.45 -22.24
C CYS A 148 9.80 -1.42 -23.36
N SER A 149 10.08 -0.14 -23.12
CA SER A 149 10.00 0.89 -24.17
C SER A 149 11.07 0.75 -25.26
N THR A 150 12.25 0.20 -24.96
CA THR A 150 13.29 -0.07 -25.98
C THR A 150 12.99 -1.32 -26.83
N ASN A 151 12.15 -2.23 -26.36
CA ASN A 151 11.76 -3.45 -27.09
C ASN A 151 10.56 -3.25 -28.03
N SER A 152 9.94 -2.06 -28.05
CA SER A 152 8.85 -1.72 -28.96
C SER A 152 9.33 -0.98 -30.22
N ALA A 153 10.64 -0.92 -30.47
CA ALA A 153 11.26 -0.21 -31.58
C ALA A 153 12.07 -1.12 -32.53
N LEU A 154 11.66 -2.38 -32.68
CA LEU A 154 12.18 -3.32 -33.69
C LEU A 154 11.03 -4.02 -34.41
#